data_AF-A0AB38D1D8-F1
#
_entry.id   AF-A0AB38D1D8-F1
#
_cell.length_a   1.000
_cell.length_b   1.000
_cell.length_c   1.000
_cell.angle_alpha   90.00
_cell.angle_beta   90.00
_cell.angle_gamma   90.00
#
_symmetry.space_group_name_H-M   'P 1'
#
loop_
_entity.id
_entity.type
_entity.pdbx_description
1 polymer ?
#
loop_
_entity_poly.entity_id
_entity_poly.type
_entity_poly.pdbx_seq_one_letter_code
_entity_poly.pdbx_strand_id
1 'polypeptide(L)' 'MVNVYCPTMADEVLAAMREQHAAILALAHQFYDDIRRAKANGYAFSELEQHTGLSRGSLQRIVAGENPHIRVK' A
#
# COMPACT_ATOMS: atom_id res chain seq x y z
N MET A 1 -40.49 1.65 -10.76
CA MET A 1 -39.04 1.91 -10.65
C MET A 1 -38.33 0.85 -11.47
N VAL A 2 -37.77 1.21 -12.63
CA VAL A 2 -37.01 0.26 -13.45
C VAL A 2 -35.58 0.30 -12.95
N ASN A 3 -35.14 -0.75 -12.26
CA ASN A 3 -33.73 -0.95 -11.95
C ASN A 3 -33.06 -1.42 -13.26
N VAL A 4 -32.60 -0.47 -14.07
CA VAL A 4 -31.82 -0.77 -15.28
C VAL A 4 -30.41 -1.14 -14.81
N TYR A 5 -30.24 -2.39 -14.37
CA TYR A 5 -28.92 -2.98 -14.23
C TYR A 5 -28.36 -3.15 -15.65
N CYS A 6 -27.48 -2.24 -16.06
CA CYS A 6 -26.75 -2.33 -17.32
C CYS A 6 -25.45 -3.09 -17.04
N PRO A 7 -25.35 -4.39 -17.36
CA PRO A 7 -24.23 -5.23 -16.94
C PRO A 7 -22.89 -4.77 -17.53
N THR A 8 -22.88 -4.18 -18.73
CA THR A 8 -21.64 -3.77 -19.41
C THR A 8 -20.91 -2.63 -18.69
N MET A 9 -21.63 -1.58 -18.27
CA MET A 9 -21.00 -0.48 -17.52
C MET A 9 -20.65 -0.87 -16.07
N ALA A 10 -21.45 -1.74 -15.46
CA ALA A 10 -21.13 -2.28 -14.12
C ALA A 10 -19.84 -3.12 -14.16
N ASP A 11 -19.65 -3.91 -15.21
CA ASP A 11 -18.45 -4.71 -15.42
C ASP A 11 -17.19 -3.84 -15.68
N GLU A 12 -17.34 -2.74 -16.42
CA GLU A 12 -16.25 -1.76 -16.62
C GLU A 12 -15.85 -1.06 -15.32
N VAL A 13 -16.82 -0.66 -14.50
CA VAL A 13 -16.55 -0.04 -13.19
C VAL A 13 -15.83 -1.04 -12.27
N LEU A 14 -16.30 -2.28 -12.19
CA LEU A 14 -15.66 -3.32 -11.37
C LEU A 14 -14.25 -3.67 -11.87
N ALA A 15 -14.03 -3.69 -13.19
CA ALA A 15 -12.71 -3.89 -13.78
C ALA A 15 -11.75 -2.75 -13.42
N ALA A 16 -12.21 -1.50 -13.51
CA ALA A 16 -11.43 -0.33 -13.11
C ALA A 16 -11.09 -0.36 -11.62
N MET A 17 -12.04 -0.73 -10.75
CA MET A 17 -11.78 -0.89 -9.32
C MET A 17 -10.73 -1.97 -9.03
N ARG A 18 -10.75 -3.09 -9.75
CA ARG A 18 -9.73 -4.15 -9.63
C ARG A 18 -8.35 -3.66 -10.05
N GLU A 19 -8.27 -2.90 -11.15
CA GLU A 19 -7.01 -2.31 -11.61
C GLU A 19 -6.46 -1.29 -10.62
N GLN A 20 -7.30 -0.39 -10.11
CA GLN A 20 -6.93 0.56 -9.06
C GLN A 20 -6.43 -0.16 -7.81
N HIS A 21 -7.12 -1.22 -7.38
CA HIS A 21 -6.70 -2.00 -6.23
C HIS A 21 -5.35 -2.68 -6.45
N ALA A 22 -5.11 -3.26 -7.63
CA ALA A 22 -3.82 -3.85 -7.99
C ALA A 22 -2.69 -2.79 -7.99
N ALA A 23 -2.96 -1.59 -8.53
CA ALA A 23 -2.00 -0.49 -8.53
C ALA A 23 -1.66 -0.01 -7.11
N ILE A 24 -2.65 0.08 -6.22
CA ILE A 24 -2.43 0.44 -4.80
C ILE A 24 -1.54 -0.60 -4.11
N LEU A 25 -1.79 -1.89 -4.33
CA LEU A 25 -0.96 -2.96 -3.76
C LEU A 25 0.47 -2.92 -4.29
N ALA A 26 0.64 -2.68 -5.59
CA ALA A 26 1.96 -2.54 -6.21
C ALA A 26 2.74 -1.34 -5.61
N LEU A 27 2.07 -0.20 -5.46
CA LEU A 27 2.66 0.99 -4.82
C LEU A 27 3.01 0.74 -3.34
N ALA A 28 2.16 0.05 -2.59
CA ALA A 28 2.43 -0.31 -1.21
C ALA A 28 3.64 -1.23 -1.08
N HIS A 29 3.77 -2.22 -1.96
CA HIS A 29 4.96 -3.09 -1.98
C HIS A 29 6.23 -2.32 -2.33
N GLN A 30 6.19 -1.45 -3.34
CA GLN A 30 7.32 -0.60 -3.70
C GLN A 30 7.75 0.27 -2.51
N PHE A 31 6.79 0.84 -1.79
CA PHE A 31 7.07 1.64 -0.60
C PHE A 31 7.77 0.83 0.52
N TYR A 32 7.38 -0.43 0.73
CA TYR A 32 8.06 -1.31 1.68
C TYR A 32 9.50 -1.65 1.25
N ASP A 33 9.72 -1.88 -0.05
CA ASP A 33 11.05 -2.11 -0.59
C ASP A 33 11.95 -0.89 -0.45
N ASP A 34 11.40 0.31 -0.65
CA ASP A 34 12.12 1.56 -0.42
C ASP A 34 12.51 1.74 1.06
N ILE A 35 11.64 1.38 2.00
CA ILE A 35 11.96 1.36 3.44
C ILE A 35 13.09 0.38 3.75
N ARG A 36 13.04 -0.84 3.20
CA ARG A 36 14.10 -1.85 3.37
C ARG A 36 15.43 -1.35 2.82
N ARG A 37 15.42 -0.77 1.62
CA ARG A 37 16.59 -0.20 0.97
C ARG A 37 17.17 0.97 1.77
N ALA A 38 16.32 1.87 2.26
CA ALA A 38 16.76 2.94 3.16
C ALA A 38 17.41 2.36 4.43
N LYS A 39 16.81 1.33 5.05
CA LYS A 39 17.42 0.69 6.21
C LYS A 39 18.79 0.07 5.89
N ALA A 40 18.91 -0.60 4.75
CA ALA A 40 20.17 -1.20 4.27
C ALA A 40 21.25 -0.14 3.98
N ASN A 41 20.85 1.07 3.60
CA ASN A 41 21.75 2.21 3.39
C ASN A 41 22.13 2.96 4.67
N GLY A 42 21.73 2.46 5.84
CA GLY A 42 22.18 2.99 7.14
C GLY A 42 21.24 4.00 7.81
N TYR A 43 20.11 4.34 7.20
CA TYR A 43 19.14 5.27 7.80
C TYR A 43 18.61 4.73 9.14
N ALA A 44 18.46 5.62 10.12
CA ALA A 44 17.94 5.30 11.44
C ALA A 44 16.42 5.12 11.41
N PHE A 45 15.89 4.31 12.33
CA PHE A 45 14.44 4.14 12.44
C PHE A 45 13.72 5.47 12.70
N SER A 46 14.31 6.37 13.50
CA SER A 46 13.72 7.69 13.78
C SER A 46 13.54 8.55 12.53
N GLU A 47 14.47 8.50 11.59
CA GLU A 47 14.37 9.23 10.31
C GLU A 47 13.23 8.64 9.47
N LEU A 48 13.16 7.31 9.41
CA LEU A 48 12.07 6.62 8.71
C LEU A 48 10.71 6.93 9.33
N GLU A 49 10.58 6.96 10.67
CA GLU A 49 9.34 7.34 11.36
C GLU A 49 8.90 8.75 10.96
N GLN A 50 9.82 9.71 10.95
CA GLN A 50 9.54 11.10 10.58
C GLN A 50 9.06 11.25 9.13
N HIS A 51 9.64 10.50 8.19
CA HIS A 51 9.31 10.64 6.77
C HIS A 51 8.17 9.75 6.28
N THR A 52 7.91 8.62 6.96
CA THR A 52 6.85 7.68 6.56
C THR A 52 5.57 7.84 7.38
N GLY A 53 5.65 8.42 8.58
CA GLY A 53 4.54 8.44 9.54
C GLY A 53 4.21 7.07 10.14
N LEU A 54 4.98 6.02 9.82
CA LEU A 54 4.83 4.70 10.41
C LEU A 54 5.47 4.67 11.79
N SER A 55 4.89 3.90 12.71
CA SER A 55 5.52 3.63 14.00
C SER A 55 6.74 2.73 13.85
N ARG A 56 7.68 2.85 14.79
CA ARG A 56 8.86 1.97 14.87
C ARG A 56 8.57 0.48 14.72
N GLY A 57 7.52 -0.01 15.38
CA GLY A 57 7.15 -1.43 15.31
C GLY A 57 6.73 -1.87 13.90
N SER A 58 6.03 -1.02 13.15
CA SER A 58 5.69 -1.28 11.76
C SER A 58 6.93 -1.29 10.86
N LEU A 59 7.86 -0.35 11.06
CA LEU A 59 9.12 -0.29 10.32
C LEU A 59 9.99 -1.52 10.58
N GLN A 60 10.09 -1.98 11.83
CA GLN A 60 10.84 -3.19 12.18
C GLN A 60 10.30 -4.42 11.47
N ARG A 61 8.98 -4.58 11.42
CA ARG A 61 8.33 -5.67 10.68
C ARG A 61 8.60 -5.60 9.17
N ILE A 62 8.51 -4.40 8.58
CA ILE A 62 8.82 -4.20 7.16
C ILE A 62 10.27 -4.58 6.86
N VAL A 63 11.21 -4.12 7.68
CA VAL A 63 12.64 -4.44 7.57
C VAL A 63 12.90 -5.94 7.76
N ALA A 64 12.12 -6.62 8.61
CA ALA A 64 12.17 -8.07 8.78
C ALA A 64 11.55 -8.87 7.61
N GLY A 65 11.04 -8.20 6.58
CA GLY A 65 10.49 -8.82 5.38
C GLY A 65 8.96 -8.97 5.37
N GLU A 66 8.26 -8.49 6.40
CA GLU A 66 6.80 -8.46 6.38
C GLU A 66 6.26 -7.34 5.48
N ASN A 67 5.04 -7.52 4.97
CA ASN A 67 4.28 -6.48 4.28
C ASN A 67 3.00 -6.20 5.11
N PRO A 68 3.06 -5.35 6.14
CA PRO A 68 1.90 -5.04 6.97
C PRO A 68 0.75 -4.48 6.13
N HIS A 69 -0.48 -4.60 6.62
CA HIS A 69 -1.57 -3.82 6.03
C HIS A 69 -1.46 -2.36 6.51
N ILE A 70 -1.23 -1.42 5.59
CA ILE A 70 -1.33 0.01 5.91
C ILE A 70 -2.81 0.32 6.17
N ARG A 71 -3.10 0.78 7.38
CA ARG A 71 -4.42 1.33 7.70
C ARG A 71 -4.35 2.84 7.50
N VAL A 72 -5.16 3.35 6.59
CA VAL A 72 -5.48 4.78 6.54
C VAL A 72 -6.37 5.07 7.75
N LYS A 73 -5.96 6.02 8.59
CA LYS A 73 -6.78 6.51 9.69
C LYS A 73 -7.69 7.63 9.20
#